data_AF-A0A352V1X3-F1
#
_entry.id   AF-A0A352V1X3-F1
#
_cell.length_a   1.000
_cell.length_b   1.000
_cell.length_c   1.000
_cell.angle_alpha   90.00
_cell.angle_beta   90.00
_cell.angle_gamma   90.00
#
_symmetry.space_group_name_H-M   'P 1'
#
loop_
_entity.id
_entity.type
_entity.pdbx_description
1 polymer ?
#
loop_
_entity_poly.entity_id
_entity_poly.type
_entity_poly.pdbx_seq_one_letter_code
_entity_poly.pdbx_strand_id
1 'polypeptide(L)' 'MIADILISACLVIAGVFGLVGSYGLLKLPDLMTRLHAPTKASTLGVGGVLLASMGHAAFKRGDINWHELLIT' A
#
# COMPACT_ATOMS: atom_id res chain seq x y z
N MET A 1 -5.60 20.42 0.93
CA MET A 1 -5.15 20.28 2.34
C MET A 1 -5.63 18.98 2.99
N ILE A 2 -6.92 18.80 3.28
CA ILE A 2 -7.39 17.56 3.97
C ILE A 2 -7.13 16.30 3.12
N ALA A 3 -7.39 16.37 1.81
CA ALA A 3 -7.10 15.27 0.89
C ALA A 3 -5.60 14.92 0.84
N ASP A 4 -4.72 15.92 0.79
CA ASP A 4 -3.26 15.71 0.77
C ASP A 4 -2.77 15.03 2.07
N ILE A 5 -3.37 15.38 3.22
CA ILE A 5 -3.07 14.74 4.51
C ILE A 5 -3.50 13.27 4.49
N LEU A 6 -4.70 12.98 3.96
CA LEU A 6 -5.22 11.61 3.88
C LEU A 6 -4.37 10.73 2.96
N ILE A 7 -3.99 11.26 1.78
CA ILE A 7 -3.12 10.59 0.81
C ILE A 7 -1.76 10.31 1.44
N SER A 8 -1.17 11.30 2.11
CA SER A 8 0.13 11.16 2.78
C SER A 8 0.08 10.13 3.90
N ALA A 9 -0.98 10.13 4.72
CA ALA A 9 -1.16 9.13 5.76
C ALA A 9 -1.28 7.71 5.18
N CYS A 10 -2.01 7.55 4.07
CA CYS A 10 -2.17 6.28 3.39
C CYS A 10 -0.82 5.75 2.84
N LEU A 11 0.01 6.62 2.28
CA LEU A 11 1.38 6.27 1.84
C LEU A 11 2.29 5.87 3.00
N VAL A 12 2.24 6.58 4.12
CA VAL A 12 3.02 6.23 5.33
C VAL A 12 2.60 4.86 5.85
N ILE A 13 1.29 4.60 5.96
CA ILE A 13 0.77 3.30 6.40
C ILE A 13 1.22 2.19 5.44
N ALA A 14 1.13 2.40 4.14
CA ALA A 14 1.59 1.45 3.14
C ALA A 14 3.10 1.13 3.28
N GLY A 15 3.93 2.15 3.50
CA GLY A 15 5.36 1.99 3.77
C GLY A 15 5.64 1.20 5.05
N VAL A 16 4.88 1.43 6.12
CA VAL A 16 4.98 0.65 7.36
C VAL A 16 4.64 -0.82 7.12
N PHE A 17 3.58 -1.12 6.36
CA PHE A 17 3.26 -2.51 5.99
C PHE A 17 4.39 -3.17 5.21
N GLY A 18 5.00 -2.46 4.25
CA GLY A 18 6.18 -2.94 3.51
C GLY A 18 7.34 -3.30 4.45
N LEU A 19 7.68 -2.42 5.39
CA LEU A 19 8.73 -2.65 6.39
C LEU A 19 8.43 -3.86 7.29
N VAL A 20 7.19 -3.98 7.78
CA VAL A 20 6.76 -5.11 8.61
C VAL A 20 6.82 -6.43 7.83
N GLY A 21 6.45 -6.43 6.54
CA GLY A 21 6.57 -7.58 5.67
C GLY A 21 8.00 -8.05 5.46
N SER A 22 8.90 -7.11 5.12
CA SER A 22 10.33 -7.39 4.95
C SER A 22 10.98 -7.86 6.25
N TYR A 23 10.61 -7.28 7.39
CA TYR A 23 11.11 -7.71 8.69
C TYR A 23 10.56 -9.10 9.08
N GLY A 24 9.28 -9.37 8.82
CA GLY A 24 8.67 -10.69 9.04
C GLY A 24 9.37 -11.80 8.25
N LEU A 25 9.80 -11.52 7.02
CA LEU A 25 10.58 -12.47 6.20
C LEU A 25 11.92 -12.86 6.84
N LEU A 26 12.55 -11.95 7.59
CA LEU A 26 13.83 -12.18 8.28
C LEU A 26 13.66 -12.81 9.67
N LYS A 27 12.61 -12.43 10.40
CA LYS A 27 12.45 -12.73 11.83
C LYS A 27 11.67 -14.02 12.11
N LEU A 28 10.80 -14.45 11.21
CA LEU A 28 9.89 -15.57 11.47
C LEU A 28 10.60 -16.93 11.37
N PRO A 29 10.26 -17.89 12.26
CA PRO A 29 11.01 -19.14 12.42
C PRO A 29 10.72 -20.20 11.36
N ASP A 30 9.52 -20.19 10.76
CA ASP A 30 9.05 -21.23 9.84
C ASP A 30 8.88 -20.68 8.41
N LEU A 31 9.18 -21.52 7.40
CA LEU A 31 9.10 -21.13 5.98
C LEU A 31 7.70 -20.64 5.57
N MET A 32 6.64 -21.27 6.09
CA MET A 32 5.27 -20.84 5.78
C MET A 32 4.95 -19.47 6.42
N THR A 33 5.43 -19.23 7.64
CA THR A 33 5.25 -17.94 8.30
C THR A 33 6.05 -16.82 7.61
N ARG A 34 7.25 -17.14 7.13
CA ARG A 34 8.11 -16.23 6.34
C ARG A 34 7.52 -15.88 4.98
N LEU A 35 6.75 -16.76 4.34
CA LEU A 35 6.04 -16.45 3.09
C LEU A 35 4.75 -15.65 3.34
N HIS A 36 4.02 -15.95 4.41
CA HIS A 36 2.74 -15.27 4.68
C HIS A 36 2.89 -13.81 5.11
N ALA A 37 3.94 -13.49 5.87
CA ALA A 37 4.22 -12.11 6.29
C ALA A 37 4.39 -11.12 5.11
N PRO A 38 5.27 -11.38 4.11
CA PRO A 38 5.41 -10.51 2.95
C PRO A 38 4.19 -10.51 2.05
N THR A 39 3.42 -11.61 1.93
CA THR A 39 2.18 -11.60 1.11
C THR A 39 1.10 -10.71 1.71
N LYS A 40 0.94 -10.69 3.05
CA LYS A 40 -0.01 -9.80 3.75
C LYS A 40 0.43 -8.35 3.69
N ALA A 41 1.73 -8.11 3.84
CA ALA A 41 2.31 -6.79 3.69
C ALA A 41 2.16 -6.23 2.27
N SER A 42 2.36 -7.04 1.23
CA SER A 42 2.25 -6.59 -0.16
C SER A 42 0.79 -6.29 -0.52
N THR A 43 -0.17 -7.14 -0.16
CA THR A 43 -1.60 -6.91 -0.45
C THR A 43 -2.16 -5.66 0.25
N LEU A 44 -1.84 -5.46 1.53
CA LEU A 44 -2.29 -4.27 2.27
C LEU A 44 -1.48 -3.01 1.93
N GLY A 45 -0.16 -3.16 1.73
CA GLY A 45 0.74 -2.07 1.40
C GLY A 45 0.51 -1.52 0.00
N VAL A 46 0.54 -2.38 -1.03
CA VAL A 46 0.27 -1.98 -2.42
C VAL A 46 -1.17 -1.49 -2.57
N GLY A 47 -2.13 -2.12 -1.89
CA GLY A 47 -3.51 -1.64 -1.83
C GLY A 47 -3.63 -0.22 -1.25
N GLY A 48 -2.87 0.08 -0.19
CA GLY A 48 -2.80 1.43 0.39
C GLY A 48 -2.20 2.46 -0.56
N VAL A 49 -1.13 2.11 -1.28
CA VAL A 49 -0.54 3.00 -2.31
C VAL A 49 -1.54 3.26 -3.45
N LEU A 50 -2.28 2.24 -3.90
CA LEU A 50 -3.31 2.38 -4.92
C LEU A 50 -4.44 3.32 -4.49
N LEU A 51 -4.97 3.14 -3.27
CA LEU A 51 -5.99 4.04 -2.72
C LEU A 51 -5.48 5.48 -2.61
N ALA A 52 -4.21 5.67 -2.23
CA ALA A 52 -3.58 6.97 -2.20
C ALA A 52 -3.46 7.60 -3.60
N SER A 53 -3.08 6.82 -4.61
CA SER A 53 -2.97 7.27 -6.01
C SER A 53 -4.33 7.67 -6.58
N MET A 54 -5.34 6.82 -6.41
CA MET A 54 -6.71 7.09 -6.86
C MET A 54 -7.29 8.34 -6.20
N GLY A 55 -7.05 8.52 -4.89
CA GLY A 55 -7.42 9.73 -4.17
C GLY A 55 -6.72 10.96 -4.75
N HIS A 56 -5.41 10.90 -4.98
CA HIS A 56 -4.67 12.01 -5.57
C HIS A 56 -5.17 12.37 -6.99
N ALA A 57 -5.40 11.37 -7.84
CA ALA A 57 -5.91 11.55 -9.20
C ALA A 57 -7.32 12.16 -9.20
N ALA A 58 -8.23 11.64 -8.36
CA ALA A 58 -9.58 12.14 -8.24
C ALA A 58 -9.65 13.59 -7.73
N PHE A 59 -8.86 13.93 -6.70
CA PHE A 59 -8.92 15.25 -6.07
C PHE A 59 -8.13 16.34 -6.80
N LYS A 60 -7.01 16.02 -7.48
CA LYS A 60 -6.20 17.03 -8.17
C LYS A 60 -6.40 17.11 -9.68
N ARG A 61 -6.79 16.02 -10.33
CA ARG A 61 -6.88 15.97 -11.80
C ARG A 61 -8.31 16.07 -12.31
N GLY A 62 -9.33 15.79 -11.49
CA GLY A 62 -10.73 15.74 -11.95
C GLY A 62 -11.05 14.55 -12.87
N ASP A 63 -10.02 13.80 -13.28
CA ASP A 63 -10.11 12.61 -14.11
C ASP A 63 -10.00 11.35 -13.25
N ILE A 64 -11.11 10.64 -13.08
CA ILE A 64 -11.13 9.29 -12.50
C ILE A 64 -10.57 8.34 -13.56
N ASN A 65 -9.27 8.08 -13.52
CA ASN A 65 -8.59 7.19 -14.45
C ASN A 65 -8.65 5.74 -13.94
N TRP A 66 -9.63 4.98 -14.45
CA TRP A 66 -9.82 3.54 -14.16
C TRP A 66 -8.60 2.65 -14.49
N HIS A 67 -7.64 3.16 -15.26
CA HIS A 67 -6.40 2.47 -15.63
C HIS A 67 -5.47 2.17 -14.44
N GLU A 68 -5.53 2.92 -13.33
CA GLU A 68 -4.72 2.59 -12.14
C GLU A 68 -5.16 1.27 -11.49
N LEU A 69 -6.43 0.88 -11.65
CA LEU A 69 -6.99 -0.36 -11.11
C LEU A 69 -6.52 -1.61 -11.90
N LEU A 70 -6.13 -1.42 -13.15
CA LEU A 70 -5.61 -2.45 -14.07
C LEU A 70 -4.11 -2.76 -13.87
N ILE A 71 -3.40 -1.96 -13.08
CA ILE A 71 -1.96 -2.17 -12.78
C ILE A 71 -1.79 -3.15 -11.59
N THR A 72 -2.88 -3.49 -10.88
CA THR A 72 -2.93 -4.54 -9.85
C THR A 72 -2.93 -5.93 -10.46
#